data_AF-A0AA40JR33-F1
#
_entry.id   AF-A0AA40JR33-F1
#
_cell.length_a   1.000
_cell.length_b   1.000
_cell.length_c   1.000
_cell.angle_alpha   90.00
_cell.angle_beta   90.00
_cell.angle_gamma   90.00
#
_symmetry.space_group_name_H-M   'P 1'
#
loop_
_entity.id
_entity.type
_entity.pdbx_description
1 polymer ?
#
loop_
_entity_poly.entity_id
_entity_poly.type
_entity_poly.pdbx_seq_one_letter_code
_entity_poly.pdbx_strand_id
1 'polypeptide(L)'
;VLVKGLGDYERLGTTIDDALGEAFDKTAKLLGLPYPGGPEVEKAAQSGDPDRFSLPRPLKGEERLDFSFSGLKTAVRQLATTLEPLSQTDVNDICAAFQAAVADTLNDRVSRSLARFRARFPDVKEPALVVAGGVAANKVLRTCL
;
A
#
# COMPACT_ATOMS: atom_id res chain seq x y z
N VAL A 1 -5.61 2.60 -13.42
CA VAL A 1 -5.77 2.94 -14.85
C VAL A 1 -7.24 2.75 -15.20
N LEU A 2 -7.84 3.65 -15.97
CA LEU A 2 -9.17 3.49 -16.54
C LEU A 2 -9.04 2.78 -17.89
N VAL A 3 -9.76 1.66 -18.07
CA VAL A 3 -9.78 0.88 -19.30
C VAL A 3 -11.13 1.09 -19.99
N LYS A 4 -11.12 1.67 -21.18
CA LYS A 4 -12.33 1.88 -22.00
C LYS A 4 -12.45 0.81 -23.10
N GLY A 5 -11.34 0.21 -23.48
CA GLY A 5 -11.24 -0.85 -24.47
C GLY A 5 -9.80 -1.25 -24.69
N LEU A 6 -9.56 -2.20 -25.61
CA LEU A 6 -8.21 -2.64 -25.95
C LEU A 6 -7.43 -1.48 -26.59
N GLY A 7 -6.33 -1.08 -25.97
CA GLY A 7 -5.51 0.05 -26.40
C GLY A 7 -6.05 1.44 -26.02
N ASP A 8 -7.26 1.53 -25.43
CA ASP A 8 -7.84 2.77 -24.93
C ASP A 8 -7.76 2.81 -23.40
N TYR A 9 -6.64 3.33 -22.92
CA TYR A 9 -6.28 3.40 -21.51
C TYR A 9 -6.01 4.84 -21.08
N GLU A 10 -6.63 5.25 -19.98
CA GLU A 10 -6.38 6.54 -19.35
C GLU A 10 -5.73 6.35 -17.98
N ARG A 11 -4.54 6.91 -17.80
CA ARG A 11 -3.84 6.85 -16.51
C ARG A 11 -4.46 7.84 -15.53
N LEU A 12 -5.29 7.31 -14.63
CA LEU A 12 -5.93 8.10 -13.57
C LEU A 12 -4.96 8.57 -12.46
N GLY A 13 -3.91 7.80 -12.22
CA GLY A 13 -2.89 8.07 -11.20
C GLY A 13 -1.72 7.09 -11.30
N THR A 14 -0.59 7.47 -10.73
CA THR A 14 0.66 6.68 -10.67
C THR A 14 1.38 6.91 -9.35
N THR A 15 2.43 6.14 -9.05
CA THR A 15 3.37 6.57 -8.01
C THR A 15 4.16 7.79 -8.49
N ILE A 16 4.37 8.75 -7.60
CA ILE A 16 5.27 9.90 -7.82
C ILE A 16 6.69 9.65 -7.25
N ASP A 17 6.88 8.52 -6.55
CA ASP A 17 8.17 8.11 -5.98
C ASP A 17 8.41 6.59 -6.10
N ASP A 18 8.53 5.88 -4.97
CA ASP A 18 8.79 4.44 -4.90
C ASP A 18 7.54 3.66 -5.38
N ALA A 19 7.76 2.56 -6.09
CA ALA A 19 6.68 1.61 -6.35
C ALA A 19 6.27 0.90 -5.05
N LEU A 20 5.02 0.43 -4.96
CA LEU A 20 4.55 -0.23 -3.73
C LEU A 20 5.37 -1.49 -3.39
N GLY A 21 5.70 -2.32 -4.39
CA GLY A 21 6.53 -3.51 -4.15
C GLY A 21 7.93 -3.16 -3.64
N GLU A 22 8.50 -2.08 -4.16
CA GLU A 22 9.79 -1.56 -3.68
C GLU A 22 9.70 -1.02 -2.24
N ALA A 23 8.58 -0.41 -1.86
CA ALA A 23 8.35 0.02 -0.47
C ALA A 23 8.30 -1.19 0.49
N PHE A 24 7.68 -2.29 0.08
CA PHE A 24 7.71 -3.56 0.82
C PHE A 24 9.12 -4.12 0.94
N ASP A 25 9.86 -4.22 -0.16
CA ASP A 25 11.23 -4.76 -0.17
C ASP A 25 12.20 -3.92 0.67
N LYS A 26 12.09 -2.59 0.61
CA LYS A 26 12.89 -1.67 1.44
C LYS A 26 12.52 -1.78 2.91
N THR A 27 11.25 -1.94 3.24
CA THR A 27 10.79 -2.16 4.62
C THR A 27 11.34 -3.46 5.18
N ALA A 28 11.24 -4.57 4.42
CA ALA A 28 11.83 -5.85 4.80
C ALA A 28 13.33 -5.74 5.08
N LYS A 29 14.07 -5.10 4.17
CA LYS A 29 15.51 -4.88 4.32
C LYS A 29 15.87 -4.06 5.56
N LEU A 30 15.09 -3.01 5.86
CA LEU A 30 15.29 -2.18 7.06
C LEU A 30 15.08 -2.95 8.36
N LEU A 31 14.16 -3.92 8.36
CA LEU A 31 13.82 -4.73 9.52
C LEU A 31 14.61 -6.04 9.61
N GLY A 32 15.60 -6.25 8.73
CA GLY A 32 16.41 -7.45 8.71
C GLY A 32 15.69 -8.72 8.20
N LEU A 33 14.58 -8.56 7.48
CA LEU A 33 13.82 -9.66 6.89
C LEU A 33 14.45 -10.16 5.57
N PRO A 34 14.26 -11.44 5.21
CA PRO A 34 14.75 -12.00 3.94
C PRO A 34 14.11 -11.39 2.69
N TYR A 35 14.74 -11.64 1.54
CA TYR A 35 14.20 -11.30 0.21
C TYR A 35 13.54 -12.54 -0.44
N PRO A 36 12.41 -12.42 -1.16
CA PRO A 36 11.65 -11.20 -1.48
C PRO A 36 10.93 -10.62 -0.25
N GLY A 37 10.94 -9.30 -0.10
CA GLY A 37 10.53 -8.64 1.14
C GLY A 37 9.02 -8.54 1.33
N GLY A 38 8.25 -8.42 0.24
CA GLY A 38 6.78 -8.38 0.29
C GLY A 38 6.14 -9.52 1.09
N PRO A 39 6.40 -10.79 0.72
CA PRO A 39 5.88 -11.95 1.46
C PRO A 39 6.34 -12.02 2.92
N GLU A 40 7.58 -11.63 3.21
CA GLU A 40 8.13 -11.68 4.58
C GLU A 40 7.50 -10.61 5.48
N VAL A 41 7.30 -9.39 4.96
CA VAL A 41 6.55 -8.34 5.67
C VAL A 41 5.12 -8.77 5.93
N GLU A 42 4.46 -9.38 4.94
CA GLU A 42 3.10 -9.91 5.11
C GLU A 42 3.04 -10.99 6.19
N LYS A 43 4.00 -11.90 6.21
CA LYS A 43 4.09 -12.96 7.20
C LYS A 43 4.33 -12.42 8.61
N ALA A 44 5.25 -11.47 8.77
CA ALA A 44 5.52 -10.84 10.06
C ALA A 44 4.31 -10.04 10.57
N ALA A 45 3.61 -9.33 9.68
CA ALA A 45 2.41 -8.55 10.00
C ALA A 45 1.27 -9.39 10.60
N GLN A 46 1.16 -10.68 10.27
CA GLN A 46 0.11 -11.57 10.80
C GLN A 46 0.16 -11.73 12.32
N SER A 47 1.34 -11.54 12.91
CA SER A 47 1.57 -11.67 14.36
C SER A 47 1.85 -10.32 15.03
N GLY A 48 1.55 -9.21 14.34
CA GLY A 48 1.78 -7.87 14.85
C GLY A 48 0.49 -7.13 15.16
N ASP A 49 0.61 -6.11 16.02
CA ASP A 49 -0.44 -5.14 16.31
C ASP A 49 -0.35 -3.96 15.32
N PRO A 50 -1.33 -3.79 14.40
CA PRO A 50 -1.33 -2.72 13.41
C PRO A 50 -1.54 -1.32 14.02
N ASP A 51 -2.03 -1.24 15.27
CA ASP A 51 -2.39 0.01 15.92
C ASP A 51 -1.32 0.52 16.88
N ARG A 52 -0.30 -0.30 17.20
CA ARG A 52 0.81 0.09 18.08
C ARG A 52 1.58 1.30 17.56
N PHE A 53 1.74 1.42 16.24
CA PHE A 53 2.53 2.48 15.63
C PHE A 53 1.74 3.30 14.61
N SER A 54 1.68 4.61 14.82
CA SER A 54 1.01 5.54 13.90
C SER A 54 1.93 5.93 12.75
N LEU A 55 1.91 5.17 11.67
CA LEU A 55 2.60 5.50 10.42
C LEU A 55 1.77 6.45 9.53
N PRO A 56 2.41 7.36 8.76
CA PRO A 56 1.68 8.29 7.89
C PRO A 56 0.95 7.56 6.78
N ARG A 57 -0.19 8.11 6.32
CA ARG A 57 -0.91 7.68 5.11
C ARG A 57 -0.69 8.76 4.04
N PRO A 58 0.38 8.68 3.22
CA PRO A 58 0.78 9.77 2.34
C PRO A 58 -0.33 10.16 1.38
N LEU A 59 -0.50 11.46 1.17
CA LEU A 59 -1.46 12.06 0.24
C LEU A 59 -2.95 11.76 0.57
N LYS A 60 -3.28 11.05 1.65
CA LYS A 60 -4.67 10.77 2.04
C LYS A 60 -5.47 12.07 2.11
N GLY A 61 -6.63 12.11 1.45
CA GLY A 61 -7.45 13.33 1.38
C GLY A 61 -7.27 14.15 0.09
N GLU A 62 -6.14 14.04 -0.61
CA GLU A 62 -5.88 14.82 -1.82
C GLU A 62 -6.85 14.48 -2.97
N GLU A 63 -7.06 15.46 -3.86
CA GLU A 63 -7.81 15.25 -5.10
C GLU A 63 -7.02 14.40 -6.11
N ARG A 64 -5.69 14.44 -6.08
CA ARG A 64 -4.87 13.62 -6.97
C ARG A 64 -5.00 12.14 -6.58
N LEU A 65 -5.06 11.27 -7.59
CA LEU A 65 -5.11 9.82 -7.40
C LEU A 65 -3.71 9.19 -7.40
N ASP A 66 -2.68 10.02 -7.33
CA ASP A 66 -1.31 9.56 -7.25
C ASP A 66 -0.99 8.97 -5.88
N PHE A 67 0.01 8.08 -5.88
CA PHE A 67 0.54 7.39 -4.72
C PHE A 67 1.93 7.92 -4.36
N SER A 68 2.27 7.90 -3.08
CA SER A 68 3.61 8.15 -2.58
C SER A 68 3.89 7.20 -1.40
N PHE A 69 5.03 6.53 -1.42
CA PHE A 69 5.44 5.60 -0.36
C PHE A 69 6.82 5.95 0.23
N SER A 70 7.53 6.94 -0.33
CA SER A 70 8.84 7.37 0.19
C SER A 70 8.77 7.90 1.62
N GLY A 71 7.73 8.69 1.95
CA GLY A 71 7.50 9.20 3.30
C GLY A 71 7.19 8.09 4.31
N LEU A 72 6.40 7.09 3.90
CA LEU A 72 6.08 5.93 4.72
C LEU A 72 7.34 5.11 5.05
N LYS A 73 8.18 4.84 4.05
CA LYS A 73 9.49 4.20 4.25
C LYS A 73 10.38 4.98 5.22
N THR A 74 10.37 6.31 5.11
CA THR A 74 11.19 7.17 5.97
C THR A 74 10.72 7.10 7.42
N ALA A 75 9.40 7.11 7.65
CA ALA A 75 8.81 6.93 8.97
C ALA A 75 9.13 5.55 9.57
N VAL A 76 9.04 4.48 8.77
CA VAL A 76 9.45 3.12 9.19
C VAL A 76 10.91 3.10 9.61
N ARG A 77 11.82 3.69 8.82
CA ARG A 77 13.24 3.75 9.16
C ARG A 77 13.48 4.50 10.47
N GLN A 78 12.86 5.67 10.64
CA GLN A 78 13.00 6.45 11.86
C GLN A 78 12.52 5.65 13.08
N LEU A 79 11.34 5.02 12.97
CA LEU A 79 10.78 4.19 14.02
C LEU A 79 11.69 3.01 14.37
N ALA A 80 12.17 2.29 13.36
CA ALA A 80 13.10 1.18 13.54
C ALA A 80 14.37 1.61 14.28
N THR A 81 14.99 2.72 13.87
CA THR A 81 16.18 3.27 14.52
C THR A 81 15.93 3.69 15.97
N THR A 82 14.75 4.23 16.30
CA THR A 82 14.44 4.61 17.70
C THR A 82 14.24 3.43 18.64
N LEU A 83 13.97 2.24 18.10
CA LEU A 83 13.69 1.02 18.84
C LEU A 83 14.89 0.06 18.88
N GLU A 84 16.03 0.42 18.30
CA GLU A 84 17.19 -0.47 18.25
C GLU A 84 17.74 -0.80 19.66
N PRO A 85 18.05 -2.07 19.98
CA PRO A 85 17.88 -3.25 19.12
C PRO A 85 16.41 -3.70 19.01
N LEU A 86 15.95 -3.98 17.79
CA LEU A 86 14.57 -4.42 17.53
C LEU A 86 14.31 -5.82 18.11
N SER A 87 13.24 -5.94 18.90
CA SER A 87 12.68 -7.25 19.25
C SER A 87 11.87 -7.82 18.09
N GLN A 88 11.58 -9.13 18.13
CA GLN A 88 10.70 -9.76 17.15
C GLN A 88 9.29 -9.14 17.17
N THR A 89 8.80 -8.75 18.34
CA THR A 89 7.51 -8.05 18.49
C THR A 89 7.54 -6.69 17.78
N ASP A 90 8.62 -5.92 17.94
CA ASP A 90 8.76 -4.63 17.23
C ASP A 90 8.74 -4.83 15.70
N VAL A 91 9.44 -5.84 15.18
CA VAL A 91 9.43 -6.15 13.75
C VAL A 91 8.02 -6.51 13.26
N ASN A 92 7.30 -7.35 14.01
CA ASN A 92 5.95 -7.77 13.66
C ASN A 92 4.98 -6.57 13.65
N ASP A 93 5.02 -5.75 14.69
CA ASP A 93 4.13 -4.60 14.85
C ASP A 93 4.43 -3.49 13.82
N ILE A 94 5.71 -3.25 13.50
CA ILE A 94 6.09 -2.32 12.42
C ILE A 94 5.57 -2.86 11.07
N CYS A 95 5.71 -4.16 10.79
CA CYS A 95 5.17 -4.77 9.58
C CYS A 95 3.65 -4.64 9.49
N ALA A 96 2.94 -4.88 10.60
CA ALA A 96 1.48 -4.74 10.69
C ALA A 96 1.03 -3.30 10.46
N ALA A 97 1.64 -2.34 11.16
CA ALA A 97 1.33 -0.92 10.99
C ALA A 97 1.65 -0.42 9.57
N PHE A 98 2.76 -0.88 8.97
CA PHE A 98 3.13 -0.54 7.60
C PHE A 98 2.10 -1.07 6.60
N GLN A 99 1.72 -2.34 6.72
CA GLN A 99 0.73 -2.97 5.85
C GLN A 99 -0.64 -2.30 5.99
N ALA A 100 -1.05 -1.94 7.22
CA ALA A 100 -2.28 -1.19 7.46
C ALA A 100 -2.25 0.20 6.80
N ALA A 101 -1.13 0.93 6.91
CA ALA A 101 -0.98 2.24 6.27
C ALA A 101 -1.02 2.16 4.73
N VAL A 102 -0.44 1.10 4.15
CA VAL A 102 -0.54 0.81 2.72
C VAL A 102 -1.99 0.49 2.33
N ALA A 103 -2.66 -0.38 3.07
CA ALA A 103 -4.05 -0.78 2.80
C ALA A 103 -5.00 0.42 2.82
N ASP A 104 -4.88 1.28 3.84
CA ASP A 104 -5.64 2.52 3.95
C ASP A 104 -5.44 3.45 2.74
N THR A 105 -4.18 3.58 2.31
CA THR A 105 -3.81 4.43 1.17
C THR A 105 -4.39 3.87 -0.13
N LEU A 106 -4.29 2.56 -0.35
CA LEU A 106 -4.88 1.89 -1.51
C LEU A 106 -6.40 2.03 -1.53
N ASN A 107 -7.06 1.76 -0.41
CA ASN A 107 -8.51 1.84 -0.31
C ASN A 107 -9.04 3.26 -0.59
N ASP A 108 -8.40 4.30 -0.02
CA ASP A 108 -8.78 5.70 -0.30
C ASP A 108 -8.66 6.03 -1.79
N ARG A 109 -7.54 5.65 -2.43
CA ARG A 109 -7.31 5.95 -3.86
C ARG A 109 -8.19 5.18 -4.79
N VAL A 110 -8.42 3.89 -4.53
CA VAL A 110 -9.29 3.05 -5.34
C VAL A 110 -10.74 3.50 -5.18
N SER A 111 -11.19 3.78 -3.96
CA SER A 111 -12.54 4.31 -3.70
C SER A 111 -12.80 5.62 -4.45
N ARG A 112 -11.86 6.57 -4.40
CA ARG A 112 -11.95 7.83 -5.16
C ARG A 112 -11.93 7.60 -6.67
N SER A 113 -11.11 6.67 -7.15
CA SER A 113 -11.05 6.30 -8.58
C SER A 113 -12.38 5.72 -9.06
N LEU A 114 -13.00 4.84 -8.27
CA LEU A 114 -14.31 4.25 -8.56
C LEU A 114 -15.43 5.31 -8.51
N ALA A 115 -15.38 6.25 -7.57
CA ALA A 115 -16.33 7.36 -7.54
C ALA A 115 -16.23 8.23 -8.81
N ARG A 116 -15.02 8.56 -9.24
CA ARG A 116 -14.78 9.28 -10.51
C ARG A 116 -15.23 8.48 -11.73
N PHE A 117 -15.03 7.16 -11.72
CA PHE A 117 -15.52 6.29 -12.77
C PHE A 117 -17.05 6.34 -12.86
N ARG A 118 -17.75 6.14 -11.74
CA ARG A 118 -19.23 6.17 -11.69
C ARG A 118 -19.80 7.50 -12.15
N ALA A 119 -19.15 8.62 -11.80
CA ALA A 119 -19.58 9.94 -12.26
C ALA A 119 -19.42 10.14 -13.77
N ARG A 120 -18.38 9.55 -14.38
CA ARG A 120 -18.12 9.65 -15.83
C ARG A 120 -18.93 8.65 -16.66
N PHE A 121 -19.26 7.50 -16.08
CA PHE A 121 -19.94 6.39 -16.76
C PHE A 121 -21.16 5.92 -15.95
N PRO A 122 -22.21 6.76 -15.83
CA PRO A 122 -23.37 6.45 -14.99
C PRO A 122 -24.16 5.22 -15.45
N ASP A 123 -24.07 4.86 -16.73
CA ASP A 123 -24.78 3.71 -17.30
C ASP A 123 -24.11 2.36 -16.96
N VAL A 124 -22.87 2.38 -16.46
CA VAL A 124 -22.15 1.17 -16.04
C VAL A 124 -22.55 0.81 -14.61
N LYS A 125 -23.50 -0.12 -14.48
CA LYS A 125 -24.05 -0.56 -13.19
C LYS A 125 -23.05 -1.31 -12.32
N GLU A 126 -22.23 -2.15 -12.95
CA GLU A 126 -21.26 -3.04 -12.29
C GLU A 126 -19.85 -2.79 -12.82
N PRO A 127 -19.13 -1.79 -12.26
CA PRO A 127 -17.74 -1.54 -12.64
C PRO A 127 -16.83 -2.67 -12.17
N ALA A 128 -15.98 -3.17 -13.06
CA ALA A 128 -14.95 -4.14 -12.72
C ALA A 128 -13.69 -3.44 -12.18
N LEU A 129 -13.21 -3.89 -11.01
CA LEU A 129 -11.88 -3.53 -10.50
C LEU A 129 -10.91 -4.68 -10.80
N VAL A 130 -9.86 -4.39 -11.57
CA VAL A 130 -8.81 -5.36 -11.89
C VAL A 130 -7.54 -5.00 -11.13
N VAL A 131 -7.03 -5.95 -10.35
CA VAL A 131 -5.78 -5.81 -9.59
C VAL A 131 -4.74 -6.75 -10.21
N ALA A 132 -3.58 -6.21 -10.56
CA ALA A 132 -2.48 -6.95 -11.18
C ALA A 132 -1.12 -6.50 -10.62
N GLY A 133 -0.10 -7.34 -10.79
CA GLY A 133 1.27 -7.12 -10.30
C GLY A 133 1.61 -7.94 -9.06
N GLY A 134 2.91 -8.00 -8.70
CA GLY A 134 3.40 -8.89 -7.63
C GLY A 134 2.77 -8.61 -6.26
N VAL A 135 2.55 -7.33 -5.93
CA VAL A 135 1.91 -6.93 -4.65
C VAL A 135 0.45 -7.37 -4.57
N ALA A 136 -0.20 -7.64 -5.70
CA ALA A 136 -1.56 -8.19 -5.73
C ALA A 136 -1.65 -9.60 -5.11
N ALA A 137 -0.53 -10.26 -4.85
CA ALA A 137 -0.51 -11.54 -4.12
C ALA A 137 -0.77 -11.38 -2.62
N ASN A 138 -0.60 -10.16 -2.06
CA ASN A 138 -0.80 -9.90 -0.65
C ASN A 138 -2.29 -10.01 -0.27
N LYS A 139 -2.62 -10.90 0.66
CA LYS A 139 -4.01 -11.24 1.01
C LYS A 139 -4.74 -10.10 1.70
N VAL A 140 -4.05 -9.35 2.55
CA VAL A 140 -4.64 -8.21 3.26
C VAL A 140 -5.00 -7.11 2.26
N LEU A 141 -4.09 -6.80 1.32
CA LEU A 141 -4.35 -5.82 0.28
C LEU A 141 -5.44 -6.27 -0.71
N ARG A 142 -5.54 -7.57 -1.01
CA ARG A 142 -6.65 -8.09 -1.82
C ARG A 142 -8.00 -8.00 -1.12
N THR A 143 -8.03 -8.12 0.21
CA THR A 143 -9.28 -8.12 0.98
C THR A 143 -9.80 -6.71 1.21
N CYS A 144 -8.91 -5.70 1.19
CA CYS A 144 -9.29 -4.31 1.40
C CYS A 144 -9.78 -3.58 0.14
N LEU A 145 -9.72 -4.22 -1.03
CA LEU A 145 -10.05 -3.67 -2.35
C LEU A 145 -11.32 -4.31 -2.90
#